data_AF-A0A7N0T374-F1
#
_entry.id   AF-A0A7N0T374-F1
#
_cell.length_a   1.000
_cell.length_b   1.000
_cell.length_c   1.000
_cell.angle_alpha   90.00
_cell.angle_beta   90.00
_cell.angle_gamma   90.00
#
_symmetry.space_group_name_H-M   'P 1'
#
loop_
_entity.id
_entity.type
_entity.pdbx_description
1 polymer ?
#
loop_
_entity_poly.entity_id
_entity_poly.type
_entity_poly.pdbx_seq_one_letter_code
_entity_poly.pdbx_strand_id
1 'polypeptide(L)'
;MGEEKGFWTFICYSIIFLPVFVFLFVLGIIKCGVFSPIVLLIIACGDAAVVIGLCPVHLVWSIYCISRTEKFGPWMKCLMVLLVPLPIVLWMAVGVVGSVVMGIGYGFVWPVTETFNAVSKEDASVQAKILHCFTDGTWSCVVGACNVVRDFADFSYHSYFSMMEGLLEPTGEAPIELKVLQIPGSIFCSILGLLVDVPLIALIVLYKAPILLFKGWHQLIRDLIGREGPFLESVCVPFAGLLILCWPFVVLLAIFAGVLSSFLIGFHAGVVAYQESSTKKGLLFIVASLSLFDEYTNDYLYLREGSCFPRPRYREVTSPTSSVNSLKGPHDQSDLASKREPLIRSLSSKARELSALLIWDDFFDACENLGRELLAAGSVTLSDLEKWRRSESKIIHVGIPAYVFLECLVRSIKSGSPGFLLRSGVELTRLNRPEGRVFDWLFEPMSVMKEQLAGLSLRDSEEAYMYRYCLYSGDAARIKADGGCPPEDEIRRAQLEGICRRLQGFCLTLSRLPTSRRRFHQVVNEVEKEAMERAPSVSDDLLASLV
;
A
#
# COMPACT_ATOMS: atom_id res chain seq x y z
N MET A 1 -30.16 -11.61 38.28
CA MET A 1 -31.03 -10.42 38.45
C MET A 1 -30.38 -9.08 38.11
N GLY A 2 -29.04 -8.93 38.10
CA GLY A 2 -28.36 -7.73 37.59
C GLY A 2 -28.21 -7.68 36.05
N GLU A 3 -28.01 -8.84 35.41
CA GLU A 3 -27.82 -8.94 33.95
C GLU A 3 -29.12 -8.76 33.14
N GLU A 4 -30.27 -9.24 33.63
CA GLU A 4 -31.55 -9.10 32.94
C GLU A 4 -32.01 -7.64 32.81
N LYS A 5 -31.75 -6.80 33.83
CA LYS A 5 -32.07 -5.36 33.77
C LYS A 5 -31.20 -4.63 32.75
N GLY A 6 -29.94 -5.03 32.58
CA GLY A 6 -29.06 -4.51 31.53
C GLY A 6 -29.55 -4.87 30.12
N PHE A 7 -30.02 -6.11 29.94
CA PHE A 7 -30.55 -6.60 28.66
C PHE A 7 -31.83 -5.88 28.22
N TRP A 8 -32.81 -5.68 29.11
CA TRP A 8 -34.04 -4.94 28.77
C TRP A 8 -33.77 -3.45 28.50
N THR A 9 -32.88 -2.84 29.26
CA THR A 9 -32.47 -1.44 29.03
C THR A 9 -31.76 -1.32 27.67
N PHE A 10 -30.93 -2.29 27.31
CA PHE A 10 -30.26 -2.37 26.01
C PHE A 10 -31.25 -2.58 24.84
N ILE A 11 -32.24 -3.45 25.00
CA ILE A 11 -33.31 -3.64 24.00
C ILE A 11 -34.12 -2.36 23.83
N CYS A 12 -34.52 -1.70 24.93
CA CYS A 12 -35.22 -0.42 24.86
C CYS A 12 -34.36 0.67 24.20
N TYR A 13 -33.07 0.75 24.52
CA TYR A 13 -32.15 1.70 23.88
C TYR A 13 -31.98 1.40 22.38
N SER A 14 -31.92 0.13 22.00
CA SER A 14 -31.81 -0.32 20.60
C SER A 14 -33.08 -0.01 19.81
N ILE A 15 -34.27 -0.18 20.41
CA ILE A 15 -35.56 0.16 19.78
C ILE A 15 -35.69 1.67 19.59
N ILE A 16 -35.20 2.50 20.53
CA ILE A 16 -35.20 3.96 20.42
C ILE A 16 -34.12 4.46 19.46
N PHE A 17 -32.98 3.75 19.36
CA PHE A 17 -31.90 4.10 18.45
C PHE A 17 -32.22 3.74 17.00
N LEU A 18 -33.01 2.69 16.76
CA LEU A 18 -33.44 2.27 15.42
C LEU A 18 -34.07 3.40 14.58
N PRO A 19 -35.06 4.18 15.04
CA PRO A 19 -35.61 5.28 14.24
C PRO A 19 -34.59 6.41 13.99
N VAL A 20 -33.66 6.67 14.91
CA VAL A 20 -32.57 7.63 14.70
C VAL A 20 -31.61 7.12 13.64
N PHE A 21 -31.24 5.84 13.70
CA PHE A 21 -30.43 5.19 12.67
C PHE A 21 -31.12 5.24 11.30
N VAL A 22 -32.40 4.85 11.23
CA VAL A 22 -33.17 4.88 9.97
C VAL A 22 -33.23 6.31 9.43
N PHE A 23 -33.43 7.30 10.28
CA PHE A 23 -33.41 8.71 9.89
C PHE A 23 -32.04 9.13 9.33
N LEU A 24 -30.95 8.86 10.03
CA LEU A 24 -29.59 9.19 9.58
C LEU A 24 -29.21 8.44 8.30
N PHE A 25 -29.63 7.18 8.18
CA PHE A 25 -29.40 6.38 7.00
C PHE A 25 -30.18 6.94 5.80
N VAL A 26 -31.48 7.24 5.96
CA VAL A 26 -32.28 7.89 4.92
C VAL A 26 -31.70 9.25 4.54
N LEU A 27 -31.25 10.04 5.52
CA LEU A 27 -30.58 11.33 5.27
C LEU A 27 -29.29 11.14 4.46
N GLY A 28 -28.47 10.14 4.82
CA GLY A 28 -27.28 9.75 4.07
C GLY A 28 -27.61 9.30 2.64
N ILE A 29 -28.68 8.53 2.44
CA ILE A 29 -29.17 8.12 1.11
C ILE A 29 -29.67 9.32 0.30
N ILE A 30 -30.37 10.27 0.92
CA ILE A 30 -30.81 11.50 0.24
C ILE A 30 -29.60 12.31 -0.23
N LYS A 31 -28.60 12.52 0.65
CA LYS A 31 -27.35 13.18 0.28
C LYS A 31 -26.64 12.43 -0.85
N CYS A 32 -26.55 11.11 -0.76
CA CYS A 32 -26.00 10.28 -1.82
C CYS A 32 -26.76 10.49 -3.13
N GLY A 33 -28.09 10.49 -3.13
CA GLY A 33 -28.90 10.72 -4.34
C GLY A 33 -28.61 12.06 -5.02
N VAL A 34 -28.28 13.10 -4.24
CA VAL A 34 -27.97 14.44 -4.75
C VAL A 34 -26.52 14.56 -5.21
N PHE A 35 -25.55 14.13 -4.39
CA PHE A 35 -24.12 14.37 -4.64
C PHE A 35 -23.43 13.24 -5.42
N SER A 36 -23.90 11.99 -5.32
CA SER A 36 -23.28 10.85 -6.00
C SER A 36 -23.23 10.98 -7.53
N PRO A 37 -24.27 11.47 -8.23
CA PRO A 37 -24.18 11.70 -9.67
C PRO A 37 -23.10 12.71 -10.05
N ILE A 38 -22.93 13.76 -9.25
CA ILE A 38 -21.91 14.80 -9.47
C ILE A 38 -20.51 14.21 -9.23
N VAL A 39 -20.33 13.48 -8.13
CA VAL A 39 -19.07 12.83 -7.74
C VAL A 39 -18.66 11.77 -8.76
N LEU A 40 -19.61 10.94 -9.21
CA LEU A 40 -19.39 9.95 -10.25
C LEU A 40 -18.97 10.62 -11.55
N LEU A 41 -19.62 11.72 -11.95
CA LEU A 41 -19.25 12.46 -13.15
C LEU A 41 -17.83 13.04 -13.04
N ILE A 42 -17.48 13.65 -11.91
CA ILE A 42 -16.14 14.21 -11.67
C ILE A 42 -15.08 13.12 -11.78
N ILE A 43 -15.25 12.00 -11.08
CA ILE A 43 -14.27 10.90 -11.06
C ILE A 43 -14.19 10.22 -12.42
N ALA A 44 -15.34 9.79 -12.97
CA ALA A 44 -15.35 9.04 -14.23
C ALA A 44 -14.85 9.90 -15.41
N CYS A 45 -15.29 11.15 -15.55
CA CYS A 45 -14.81 12.02 -16.62
C CYS A 45 -13.36 12.49 -16.39
N GLY A 46 -13.01 12.80 -15.14
CA GLY A 46 -11.65 13.23 -14.78
C GLY A 46 -10.62 12.14 -15.05
N ASP A 47 -10.83 10.94 -14.52
CA ASP A 47 -9.92 9.82 -14.70
C ASP A 47 -9.89 9.35 -16.16
N ALA A 48 -11.05 9.32 -16.85
CA ALA A 48 -11.06 9.00 -18.29
C ALA A 48 -10.28 10.02 -19.12
N ALA A 49 -10.38 11.31 -18.81
CA ALA A 49 -9.61 12.35 -19.49
C ALA A 49 -8.10 12.18 -19.25
N VAL A 50 -7.69 11.86 -18.02
CA VAL A 50 -6.28 11.56 -17.68
C VAL A 50 -5.78 10.34 -18.46
N VAL A 51 -6.53 9.23 -18.43
CA VAL A 51 -6.16 7.98 -19.10
C VAL A 51 -6.04 8.17 -20.61
N ILE A 52 -7.06 8.76 -21.24
CA ILE A 52 -7.10 8.96 -22.70
C ILE A 52 -6.02 9.96 -23.13
N GLY A 53 -5.85 11.06 -22.40
CA GLY A 53 -4.87 12.10 -22.70
C GLY A 53 -3.43 11.62 -22.56
N LEU A 54 -3.12 10.83 -21.53
CA LEU A 54 -1.77 10.32 -21.28
C LEU A 54 -1.44 9.03 -22.04
N CYS A 55 -2.43 8.28 -22.54
CA CYS A 55 -2.21 7.05 -23.31
C CYS A 55 -1.15 7.16 -24.42
N PRO A 56 -1.23 8.13 -25.37
CA PRO A 56 -0.21 8.24 -26.42
C PRO A 56 1.17 8.59 -25.85
N VAL A 57 1.23 9.41 -24.79
CA VAL A 57 2.49 9.79 -24.14
C VAL A 57 3.12 8.58 -23.46
N HIS A 58 2.33 7.81 -22.71
CA HIS A 58 2.76 6.58 -22.05
C HIS A 58 3.28 5.55 -23.03
N LEU A 59 2.62 5.40 -24.18
CA LEU A 59 3.05 4.51 -25.25
C LEU A 59 4.41 4.92 -25.83
N VAL A 60 4.54 6.20 -26.23
CA VAL A 60 5.79 6.71 -26.81
C VAL A 60 6.93 6.65 -25.80
N TRP A 61 6.69 7.08 -24.56
CA TRP A 61 7.69 7.04 -23.49
C TRP A 61 8.11 5.62 -23.14
N SER A 62 7.16 4.67 -23.14
CA SER A 62 7.47 3.26 -22.94
C SER A 62 8.37 2.68 -24.03
N ILE A 63 8.02 2.92 -25.29
CA ILE A 63 8.82 2.46 -26.43
C ILE A 63 10.22 3.08 -26.37
N TYR A 64 10.32 4.37 -26.01
CA TYR A 64 11.60 5.04 -25.81
C TYR A 64 12.45 4.36 -24.73
N CYS A 65 11.90 4.14 -23.54
CA CYS A 65 12.63 3.54 -22.42
C CYS A 65 13.06 2.10 -22.71
N ILE A 66 12.17 1.29 -23.30
CA ILE A 66 12.46 -0.11 -23.67
C ILE A 66 13.52 -0.19 -24.77
N SER A 67 13.53 0.77 -25.71
CA SER A 67 14.55 0.80 -26.76
C SER A 67 15.92 1.17 -26.21
N ARG A 68 15.96 2.10 -25.25
CA ARG A 68 17.20 2.66 -24.67
C ARG A 68 17.81 1.84 -23.54
N THR A 69 17.01 1.08 -22.79
CA THR A 69 17.53 0.31 -21.65
C THR A 69 18.63 -0.67 -22.04
N GLU A 70 19.63 -0.82 -21.18
CA GLU A 70 20.70 -1.81 -21.31
C GLU A 70 20.32 -3.16 -20.71
N LYS A 71 19.17 -3.25 -20.01
CA LYS A 71 18.73 -4.45 -19.28
C LYS A 71 18.24 -5.58 -20.17
N PHE A 72 17.92 -5.30 -21.44
CA PHE A 72 17.31 -6.28 -22.35
C PHE A 72 18.15 -6.49 -23.60
N GLY A 73 18.24 -7.74 -24.06
CA GLY A 73 18.85 -8.06 -25.36
C GLY A 73 17.99 -7.57 -26.55
N PRO A 74 18.55 -7.47 -27.78
CA PRO A 74 17.87 -6.90 -28.94
C PRO A 74 16.52 -7.55 -29.28
N TRP A 75 16.44 -8.88 -29.23
CA TRP A 75 15.19 -9.61 -29.49
C TRP A 75 14.13 -9.39 -28.40
N MET A 76 14.56 -9.29 -27.14
CA MET A 76 13.67 -9.00 -26.03
C MET A 76 13.10 -7.57 -26.14
N LYS A 77 13.93 -6.60 -26.55
CA LYS A 77 13.46 -5.23 -26.85
C LYS A 77 12.39 -5.22 -27.93
N CYS A 78 12.63 -5.91 -29.04
CA CYS A 78 11.66 -6.00 -30.15
C CYS A 78 10.32 -6.59 -29.68
N LEU A 79 10.36 -7.69 -28.92
CA LEU A 79 9.17 -8.31 -28.34
C LEU A 79 8.43 -7.38 -27.37
N MET A 80 9.15 -6.71 -26.47
CA MET A 80 8.54 -5.79 -25.50
C MET A 80 7.93 -4.57 -26.19
N VAL A 81 8.57 -4.01 -27.22
CA VAL A 81 8.01 -2.90 -28.03
C VAL A 81 6.74 -3.35 -28.76
N LEU A 82 6.71 -4.57 -29.29
CA LEU A 82 5.50 -5.12 -29.91
C LEU A 82 4.37 -5.36 -28.90
N LEU A 83 4.72 -5.79 -27.68
CA LEU A 83 3.75 -6.17 -26.66
C LEU A 83 3.26 -4.98 -25.82
N VAL A 84 4.04 -3.91 -25.66
CA VAL A 84 3.72 -2.76 -24.78
C VAL A 84 2.39 -2.05 -25.08
N PRO A 85 1.84 -2.02 -26.31
CA PRO A 85 0.51 -1.48 -26.55
C PRO A 85 -0.59 -2.27 -25.80
N LEU A 86 -0.42 -3.58 -25.62
CA LEU A 86 -1.42 -4.43 -24.96
C LEU A 86 -1.68 -4.03 -23.48
N PRO A 87 -0.67 -3.97 -22.59
CA PRO A 87 -0.89 -3.54 -21.22
C PRO A 87 -1.34 -2.07 -21.13
N ILE A 88 -0.97 -1.20 -22.07
CA ILE A 88 -1.43 0.20 -22.08
C ILE A 88 -2.93 0.27 -22.40
N VAL A 89 -3.40 -0.45 -23.43
CA VAL A 89 -4.82 -0.53 -23.76
C VAL A 89 -5.62 -1.21 -22.65
N LEU A 90 -5.08 -2.29 -22.07
CA LEU A 90 -5.70 -2.95 -20.93
C LEU A 90 -5.80 -2.02 -19.72
N TRP A 91 -4.75 -1.25 -19.42
CA TRP A 91 -4.76 -0.23 -18.38
C TRP A 91 -5.82 0.83 -18.64
N MET A 92 -6.07 1.23 -19.89
CA MET A 92 -7.17 2.14 -20.19
C MET A 92 -8.53 1.55 -19.84
N ALA A 93 -8.79 0.30 -20.22
CA ALA A 93 -10.04 -0.36 -19.89
C ALA A 93 -10.23 -0.49 -18.38
N VAL A 94 -9.17 -0.90 -17.67
CA VAL A 94 -9.17 -1.02 -16.20
C VAL A 94 -9.37 0.36 -15.54
N GLY A 95 -8.72 1.41 -16.04
CA GLY A 95 -8.85 2.77 -15.52
C GLY A 95 -10.27 3.32 -15.68
N VAL A 96 -10.88 3.16 -16.86
CA VAL A 96 -12.25 3.62 -17.10
C VAL A 96 -13.26 2.84 -16.24
N VAL A 97 -13.21 1.50 -16.25
CA VAL A 97 -14.12 0.69 -15.42
C VAL A 97 -13.89 0.95 -13.93
N GLY A 98 -12.62 1.02 -13.51
CA GLY A 98 -12.22 1.31 -12.14
C GLY A 98 -12.72 2.67 -11.67
N SER A 99 -12.66 3.71 -12.50
CA SER A 99 -13.15 5.06 -12.16
C SER A 99 -14.66 5.09 -11.93
N VAL A 100 -15.44 4.32 -12.70
CA VAL A 100 -16.90 4.21 -12.50
C VAL A 100 -17.19 3.49 -11.18
N VAL A 101 -16.51 2.38 -10.91
CA VAL A 101 -16.66 1.62 -9.66
C VAL A 101 -16.26 2.48 -8.46
N MET A 102 -15.12 3.19 -8.56
CA MET A 102 -14.63 4.11 -7.53
C MET A 102 -15.60 5.28 -7.32
N GLY A 103 -16.12 5.87 -8.39
CA GLY A 103 -17.08 6.97 -8.31
C GLY A 103 -18.37 6.57 -7.61
N ILE A 104 -18.92 5.39 -7.94
CA ILE A 104 -20.10 4.83 -7.26
C ILE A 104 -19.80 4.56 -5.79
N GLY A 105 -18.69 3.87 -5.50
CA GLY A 105 -18.29 3.51 -4.15
C GLY A 105 -18.04 4.74 -3.27
N TYR A 106 -17.22 5.67 -3.75
CA TYR A 106 -16.86 6.90 -3.02
C TYR A 106 -18.07 7.81 -2.84
N GLY A 107 -18.87 8.03 -3.89
CA GLY A 107 -20.08 8.86 -3.86
C GLY A 107 -21.19 8.32 -2.96
N PHE A 108 -21.19 7.01 -2.67
CA PHE A 108 -22.12 6.39 -1.72
C PHE A 108 -21.58 6.34 -0.30
N VAL A 109 -20.37 5.79 -0.12
CA VAL A 109 -19.81 5.51 1.22
C VAL A 109 -19.51 6.80 1.96
N TRP A 110 -18.89 7.79 1.30
CA TRP A 110 -18.42 8.99 1.97
C TRP A 110 -19.54 9.83 2.60
N PRO A 111 -20.63 10.20 1.88
CA PRO A 111 -21.72 10.98 2.48
C PRO A 111 -22.45 10.24 3.59
N VAL A 112 -22.58 8.92 3.48
CA VAL A 112 -23.20 8.07 4.50
C VAL A 112 -22.33 8.09 5.76
N THR A 113 -21.05 7.75 5.65
CA THR A 113 -20.12 7.72 6.79
C THR A 113 -20.04 9.07 7.51
N GLU A 114 -19.93 10.18 6.77
CA GLU A 114 -19.87 11.52 7.38
C GLU A 114 -21.16 11.92 8.12
N THR A 115 -22.33 11.45 7.64
CA THR A 115 -23.60 11.68 8.32
C THR A 115 -23.65 10.98 9.68
N PHE A 116 -23.00 9.83 9.82
CA PHE A 116 -22.88 9.13 11.10
C PHE A 116 -21.78 9.70 11.99
N ASN A 117 -20.63 10.08 11.41
CA ASN A 117 -19.54 10.74 12.13
C ASN A 117 -19.99 12.08 12.76
N ALA A 118 -20.89 12.81 12.11
CA ALA A 118 -21.44 14.05 12.68
C ALA A 118 -22.15 13.85 14.04
N VAL A 119 -22.72 12.66 14.28
CA VAL A 119 -23.41 12.33 15.55
C VAL A 119 -22.44 11.86 16.63
N SER A 120 -21.32 11.23 16.24
CA SER A 120 -20.32 10.71 17.18
C SER A 120 -19.42 11.78 17.79
N LYS A 121 -19.37 13.00 17.24
CA LYS A 121 -18.61 14.13 17.80
C LYS A 121 -19.03 14.42 19.25
N GLU A 122 -18.17 14.14 20.22
CA GLU A 122 -18.51 14.21 21.66
C GLU A 122 -18.71 15.66 22.17
N ASP A 123 -17.99 16.63 21.60
CA ASP A 123 -17.90 18.02 22.13
C ASP A 123 -18.93 19.02 21.55
N ALA A 124 -19.87 18.59 20.71
CA ALA A 124 -20.79 19.49 20.01
C ALA A 124 -22.17 19.59 20.69
N SER A 125 -22.78 20.79 20.70
CA SER A 125 -24.18 20.97 21.12
C SER A 125 -25.13 20.18 20.21
N VAL A 126 -26.29 19.77 20.71
CA VAL A 126 -27.27 18.96 19.93
C VAL A 126 -27.67 19.66 18.63
N GLN A 127 -27.80 20.99 18.64
CA GLN A 127 -28.11 21.77 17.43
C GLN A 127 -26.96 21.76 16.41
N ALA A 128 -25.71 21.88 16.89
CA ALA A 128 -24.54 21.77 16.02
C ALA A 128 -24.42 20.36 15.42
N LYS A 129 -24.67 19.30 16.21
CA LYS A 129 -24.69 17.91 15.69
C LYS A 129 -25.72 17.74 14.58
N ILE A 130 -26.94 18.23 14.77
CA ILE A 130 -27.98 18.17 13.72
C ILE A 130 -27.54 18.93 12.47
N LEU A 131 -26.98 20.14 12.61
CA LEU A 131 -26.48 20.92 11.47
C LEU A 131 -25.36 20.17 10.73
N HIS A 132 -24.41 19.59 11.45
CA HIS A 132 -23.35 18.76 10.89
C HIS A 132 -23.91 17.52 10.19
N CYS A 133 -24.95 16.88 10.73
CA CYS A 133 -25.63 15.78 10.05
C CYS A 133 -26.22 16.18 8.69
N PHE A 134 -26.54 17.45 8.44
CA PHE A 134 -27.02 17.91 7.12
C PHE A 134 -25.89 18.40 6.22
N THR A 135 -24.83 18.98 6.79
CA THR A 135 -23.78 19.69 6.03
C THR A 135 -22.53 18.85 5.80
N ASP A 136 -22.10 18.04 6.78
CA ASP A 136 -20.92 17.19 6.64
C ASP A 136 -21.16 16.11 5.56
N GLY A 137 -20.12 15.79 4.80
CA GLY A 137 -20.20 14.82 3.69
C GLY A 137 -20.86 15.34 2.41
N THR A 138 -21.23 16.61 2.32
CA THR A 138 -21.80 17.23 1.10
C THR A 138 -20.70 17.79 0.19
N TRP A 139 -20.36 19.08 0.36
CA TRP A 139 -19.31 19.74 -0.42
C TRP A 139 -17.92 19.09 -0.22
N SER A 140 -17.65 18.56 0.98
CA SER A 140 -16.42 17.82 1.25
C SER A 140 -16.29 16.56 0.39
N CYS A 141 -17.41 15.92 0.02
CA CYS A 141 -17.41 14.78 -0.91
C CYS A 141 -17.01 15.21 -2.33
N VAL A 142 -17.51 16.37 -2.80
CA VAL A 142 -17.15 16.93 -4.11
C VAL A 142 -15.67 17.33 -4.16
N VAL A 143 -15.18 18.03 -3.13
CA VAL A 143 -13.75 18.37 -3.02
C VAL A 143 -12.89 17.10 -2.92
N GLY A 144 -13.36 16.10 -2.18
CA GLY A 144 -12.74 14.79 -2.10
C GLY A 144 -12.66 14.08 -3.46
N ALA A 145 -13.71 14.14 -4.27
CA ALA A 145 -13.73 13.60 -5.63
C ALA A 145 -12.68 14.29 -6.52
N CYS A 146 -12.56 15.62 -6.45
CA CYS A 146 -11.50 16.35 -7.15
C CYS A 146 -10.09 15.92 -6.69
N ASN A 147 -9.92 15.65 -5.39
CA ASN A 147 -8.66 15.14 -4.86
C ASN A 147 -8.36 13.72 -5.36
N VAL A 148 -9.36 12.85 -5.50
CA VAL A 148 -9.20 11.50 -6.07
C VAL A 148 -8.70 11.60 -7.51
N VAL A 149 -9.33 12.43 -8.34
CA VAL A 149 -8.89 12.65 -9.73
C VAL A 149 -7.47 13.24 -9.77
N ARG A 150 -7.17 14.19 -8.88
CA ARG A 150 -5.81 14.76 -8.77
C ARG A 150 -4.78 13.69 -8.38
N ASP A 151 -5.06 12.87 -7.38
CA ASP A 151 -4.15 11.81 -6.94
C ASP A 151 -3.93 10.77 -8.06
N PHE A 152 -4.98 10.45 -8.83
CA PHE A 152 -4.89 9.57 -9.99
C PHE A 152 -4.09 10.20 -11.15
N ALA A 153 -4.25 11.51 -11.38
CA ALA A 153 -3.47 12.27 -12.35
C ALA A 153 -1.99 12.33 -11.93
N ASP A 154 -1.71 12.65 -10.67
CA ASP A 154 -0.36 12.69 -10.10
C ASP A 154 0.32 11.32 -10.20
N PHE A 155 -0.41 10.24 -9.88
CA PHE A 155 0.06 8.87 -10.06
C PHE A 155 0.41 8.58 -11.53
N SER A 156 -0.50 8.90 -12.45
CA SER A 156 -0.33 8.63 -13.88
C SER A 156 0.83 9.44 -14.47
N TYR A 157 1.01 10.69 -14.05
CA TYR A 157 2.02 11.59 -14.60
C TYR A 157 3.40 11.42 -13.95
N HIS A 158 3.49 11.06 -12.67
CA HIS A 158 4.77 10.98 -11.98
C HIS A 158 5.20 9.54 -11.68
N SER A 159 4.31 8.70 -11.16
CA SER A 159 4.68 7.33 -10.77
C SER A 159 4.97 6.47 -11.98
N TYR A 160 4.20 6.61 -13.07
CA TYR A 160 4.45 5.89 -14.31
C TYR A 160 5.81 6.24 -14.92
N PHE A 161 6.10 7.53 -15.09
CA PHE A 161 7.36 7.99 -15.67
C PHE A 161 8.55 7.60 -14.79
N SER A 162 8.43 7.74 -13.46
CA SER A 162 9.44 7.28 -12.50
C SER A 162 9.71 5.77 -12.61
N MET A 163 8.69 4.95 -12.88
CA MET A 163 8.86 3.51 -13.09
C MET A 163 9.62 3.24 -14.39
N MET A 164 9.25 3.93 -15.47
CA MET A 164 9.87 3.78 -16.78
C MET A 164 11.32 4.27 -16.80
N GLU A 165 11.63 5.37 -16.12
CA GLU A 165 13.01 5.85 -15.92
C GLU A 165 13.86 4.85 -15.15
N GLY A 166 13.28 4.10 -14.21
CA GLY A 166 13.97 3.01 -13.52
C GLY A 166 14.44 1.88 -14.46
N LEU A 167 13.90 1.77 -15.68
CA LEU A 167 14.42 0.85 -16.69
C LEU A 167 15.70 1.39 -17.35
N LEU A 168 15.90 2.70 -17.38
CA LEU A 168 17.08 3.34 -17.95
C LEU A 168 18.29 3.29 -17.02
N GLU A 169 18.07 3.17 -15.71
CA GLU A 169 19.15 3.04 -14.72
C GLU A 169 19.94 1.74 -14.95
N PRO A 170 21.27 1.80 -15.17
CA PRO A 170 22.09 0.62 -15.43
C PRO A 170 22.19 -0.25 -14.17
N THR A 171 22.03 -1.57 -14.33
CA THR A 171 22.12 -2.53 -13.22
C THR A 171 23.51 -3.14 -13.06
N GLY A 172 24.39 -2.99 -14.05
CA GLY A 172 25.69 -3.69 -14.09
C GLY A 172 25.57 -5.21 -14.28
N GLU A 173 24.36 -5.71 -14.51
CA GLU A 173 24.06 -7.12 -14.76
C GLU A 173 23.99 -7.41 -16.27
N ALA A 174 24.23 -8.66 -16.66
CA ALA A 174 24.13 -9.06 -18.06
C ALA A 174 22.69 -8.84 -18.60
N PRO A 175 22.55 -8.41 -19.87
CA PRO A 175 21.23 -8.15 -20.44
C PRO A 175 20.38 -9.42 -20.44
N ILE A 176 19.11 -9.29 -20.10
CA ILE A 176 18.15 -10.39 -20.12
C ILE A 176 17.88 -10.76 -21.57
N GLU A 177 18.28 -11.98 -21.95
CA GLU A 177 18.09 -12.53 -23.29
C GLU A 177 16.80 -13.36 -23.41
N LEU A 178 16.25 -13.38 -24.63
CA LEU A 178 15.05 -14.16 -24.94
C LEU A 178 15.42 -15.63 -25.18
N LYS A 179 14.92 -16.54 -24.35
CA LYS A 179 15.11 -17.99 -24.50
C LYS A 179 14.13 -18.55 -25.54
N VAL A 180 14.38 -18.30 -26.84
CA VAL A 180 13.44 -18.66 -27.94
C VAL A 180 13.04 -20.14 -27.93
N LEU A 181 13.97 -21.04 -27.61
CA LEU A 181 13.73 -22.49 -27.54
C LEU A 181 12.67 -22.89 -26.48
N GLN A 182 12.46 -22.06 -25.46
CA GLN A 182 11.52 -22.30 -24.36
C GLN A 182 10.08 -21.88 -24.72
N ILE A 183 9.90 -21.03 -25.75
CA ILE A 183 8.61 -20.42 -26.07
C ILE A 183 7.54 -21.47 -26.42
N PRO A 184 7.80 -22.49 -27.27
CA PRO A 184 6.78 -23.50 -27.58
C PRO A 184 6.33 -24.28 -26.34
N GLY A 185 7.26 -24.62 -25.45
CA GLY A 185 6.97 -25.28 -24.17
C GLY A 185 6.12 -24.40 -23.24
N SER A 186 6.44 -23.11 -23.17
CA SER A 186 5.65 -22.13 -22.41
C SER A 186 4.22 -22.01 -22.94
N ILE A 187 4.03 -21.88 -24.26
CA ILE A 187 2.70 -21.77 -24.87
C ILE A 187 1.87 -23.03 -24.58
N PHE A 188 2.49 -24.21 -24.74
CA PHE A 188 1.84 -25.49 -24.41
C PHE A 188 1.40 -25.55 -22.95
N CYS A 189 2.27 -25.17 -22.01
CA CYS A 189 1.93 -25.11 -20.58
C CYS A 189 0.83 -24.09 -20.27
N SER A 190 0.81 -22.91 -20.90
CA SER A 190 -0.27 -21.94 -20.70
C SER A 190 -1.62 -22.47 -21.17
N ILE A 191 -1.70 -23.10 -22.34
CA ILE A 191 -2.95 -23.67 -22.86
C ILE A 191 -3.43 -24.81 -21.95
N LEU A 192 -2.53 -25.73 -21.59
CA LEU A 192 -2.89 -26.84 -20.72
C LEU A 192 -3.28 -26.36 -19.31
N GLY A 193 -2.58 -25.35 -18.79
CA GLY A 193 -2.89 -24.72 -17.51
C GLY A 193 -4.29 -24.14 -17.48
N LEU A 194 -4.70 -23.42 -18.53
CA LEU A 194 -6.08 -22.93 -18.66
C LEU A 194 -7.12 -24.06 -18.72
N LEU A 195 -6.84 -25.12 -19.49
CA LEU A 195 -7.75 -26.25 -19.64
C LEU A 195 -7.98 -27.00 -18.32
N VAL A 196 -6.99 -27.02 -17.43
CA VAL A 196 -7.05 -27.72 -16.14
C VAL A 196 -7.51 -26.79 -15.02
N ASP A 197 -6.88 -25.63 -14.86
CA ASP A 197 -7.11 -24.74 -13.74
C ASP A 197 -8.49 -24.11 -13.78
N VAL A 198 -8.99 -23.69 -14.95
CA VAL A 198 -10.32 -23.04 -15.06
C VAL A 198 -11.44 -23.93 -14.52
N PRO A 199 -11.64 -25.19 -14.98
CA PRO A 199 -12.70 -26.03 -14.46
C PRO A 199 -12.46 -26.49 -13.01
N LEU A 200 -11.22 -26.83 -12.63
CA LEU A 200 -10.94 -27.37 -11.30
C LEU A 200 -11.00 -26.30 -10.21
N ILE A 201 -10.44 -25.12 -10.45
CA ILE A 201 -10.54 -23.99 -9.52
C ILE A 201 -11.99 -23.54 -9.40
N ALA A 202 -12.75 -23.47 -10.51
CA ALA A 202 -14.18 -23.17 -10.45
C ALA A 202 -14.94 -24.18 -9.57
N LEU A 203 -14.62 -25.48 -9.67
CA LEU A 203 -15.21 -26.51 -8.81
C LEU A 203 -14.87 -26.29 -7.33
N ILE A 204 -13.59 -26.00 -7.01
CA ILE A 204 -13.14 -25.70 -5.62
C ILE A 204 -13.89 -24.48 -5.08
N VAL A 205 -14.00 -23.41 -5.87
CA VAL A 205 -14.71 -22.18 -5.50
C VAL A 205 -16.19 -22.46 -5.24
N LEU A 206 -16.87 -23.22 -6.11
CA LEU A 206 -18.27 -23.58 -5.94
C LEU A 206 -18.50 -24.48 -4.71
N TYR A 207 -17.57 -25.40 -4.43
CA TYR A 207 -17.61 -26.25 -3.24
C TYR A 207 -17.42 -25.45 -1.95
N LYS A 208 -16.53 -24.44 -1.95
CA LYS A 208 -16.24 -23.60 -0.77
C LYS A 208 -17.21 -22.44 -0.59
N ALA A 209 -17.95 -22.05 -1.62
CA ALA A 209 -18.97 -20.99 -1.56
C ALA A 209 -20.00 -21.16 -0.43
N PRO A 210 -20.65 -22.33 -0.23
CA PRO A 210 -21.57 -22.51 0.90
C PRO A 210 -20.85 -22.42 2.25
N ILE A 211 -19.60 -22.88 2.35
CA ILE A 211 -18.80 -22.78 3.57
C ILE A 211 -18.53 -21.30 3.91
N LEU A 212 -18.11 -20.51 2.92
CA LEU A 212 -17.91 -19.06 3.07
C LEU A 212 -19.21 -18.35 3.50
N LEU A 213 -20.34 -18.74 2.90
CA LEU A 213 -21.65 -18.17 3.23
C LEU A 213 -22.01 -18.41 4.70
N PHE A 214 -22.07 -19.68 5.13
CA PHE A 214 -22.48 -20.02 6.50
C PHE A 214 -21.47 -19.57 7.55
N LYS A 215 -20.17 -19.75 7.31
CA LYS A 215 -19.13 -19.36 8.26
C LYS A 215 -19.06 -17.84 8.40
N GLY A 216 -19.17 -17.11 7.29
CA GLY A 216 -19.21 -15.65 7.31
C GLY A 216 -20.43 -15.11 8.03
N TRP A 217 -21.63 -15.67 7.79
CA TRP A 217 -22.81 -15.30 8.57
C TRP A 217 -22.65 -15.60 10.05
N HIS A 218 -22.17 -16.80 10.40
CA HIS A 218 -21.97 -17.18 11.80
C HIS A 218 -20.99 -16.25 12.51
N GLN A 219 -19.90 -15.87 11.84
CA GLN A 219 -18.91 -14.94 12.38
C GLN A 219 -19.51 -13.53 12.52
N LEU A 220 -20.17 -13.00 11.49
CA LEU A 220 -20.79 -11.67 11.55
C LEU A 220 -21.86 -11.56 12.64
N ILE A 221 -22.66 -12.61 12.83
CA ILE A 221 -23.65 -12.67 13.92
C ILE A 221 -22.94 -12.71 15.29
N ARG A 222 -21.85 -13.48 15.42
CA ARG A 222 -21.07 -13.54 16.65
C ARG A 222 -20.42 -12.20 16.97
N ASP A 223 -19.83 -11.54 15.98
CA ASP A 223 -19.19 -10.24 16.11
C ASP A 223 -20.21 -9.16 16.50
N LEU A 224 -21.44 -9.25 15.97
CA LEU A 224 -22.57 -8.40 16.34
C LEU A 224 -23.00 -8.59 17.81
N ILE A 225 -23.06 -9.84 18.29
CA ILE A 225 -23.47 -10.17 19.67
C ILE A 225 -22.36 -9.84 20.67
N GLY A 226 -21.09 -10.09 20.30
CA GLY A 226 -19.92 -9.88 21.15
C GLY A 226 -19.41 -8.43 21.19
N ARG A 227 -19.93 -7.54 20.32
CA ARG A 227 -19.41 -6.18 20.09
C ARG A 227 -17.90 -6.19 19.76
N GLU A 228 -17.51 -7.09 18.87
CA GLU A 228 -16.11 -7.32 18.50
C GLU A 228 -15.80 -6.74 17.10
N GLY A 229 -14.58 -6.25 16.82
CA GLY A 229 -14.20 -5.78 15.48
C GLY A 229 -14.76 -4.40 15.09
N PRO A 230 -15.20 -4.14 13.83
CA PRO A 230 -15.76 -2.85 13.39
C PRO A 230 -17.05 -2.44 14.13
N PHE A 231 -17.47 -3.24 15.11
CA PHE A 231 -18.69 -3.13 15.90
C PHE A 231 -18.43 -2.64 17.35
N LEU A 232 -17.26 -2.03 17.58
CA LEU A 232 -16.87 -1.41 18.87
C LEU A 232 -17.79 -0.24 19.25
N GLU A 233 -18.18 0.60 18.28
CA GLU A 233 -19.06 1.74 18.53
C GLU A 233 -20.53 1.37 18.33
N SER A 234 -21.39 1.80 19.28
CA SER A 234 -22.85 1.61 19.25
C SER A 234 -23.50 2.12 17.96
N VAL A 235 -22.85 3.06 17.27
CA VAL A 235 -23.29 3.68 16.02
C VAL A 235 -23.22 2.71 14.83
N CYS A 236 -22.34 1.70 14.88
CA CYS A 236 -22.08 0.76 13.79
C CYS A 236 -22.98 -0.49 13.77
N VAL A 237 -23.78 -0.72 14.82
CA VAL A 237 -24.65 -1.90 14.96
C VAL A 237 -25.59 -2.11 13.76
N PRO A 238 -26.24 -1.07 13.21
CA PRO A 238 -27.16 -1.30 12.10
C PRO A 238 -26.44 -1.42 10.73
N PHE A 239 -25.23 -0.87 10.59
CA PHE A 239 -24.35 -1.18 9.46
C PHE A 239 -23.93 -2.65 9.46
N ALA A 240 -23.69 -3.22 10.63
CA ALA A 240 -23.43 -4.64 10.80
C ALA A 240 -24.63 -5.50 10.33
N GLY A 241 -25.85 -5.09 10.67
CA GLY A 241 -27.07 -5.72 10.17
C GLY A 241 -27.19 -5.70 8.65
N LEU A 242 -26.86 -4.56 8.03
CA LEU A 242 -26.80 -4.46 6.57
C LEU A 242 -25.72 -5.36 5.96
N LEU A 243 -24.54 -5.44 6.57
CA LEU A 243 -23.46 -6.32 6.11
C LEU A 243 -23.86 -7.80 6.17
N ILE A 244 -24.54 -8.23 7.23
CA ILE A 244 -25.09 -9.60 7.35
C ILE A 244 -26.09 -9.88 6.21
N LEU A 245 -26.97 -8.92 5.91
CA LEU A 245 -27.95 -9.03 4.83
C LEU A 245 -27.27 -9.08 3.44
N CYS A 246 -26.22 -8.28 3.24
CA CYS A 246 -25.50 -8.18 1.98
C CYS A 246 -24.45 -9.28 1.77
N TRP A 247 -24.13 -10.07 2.79
CA TRP A 247 -23.11 -11.12 2.73
C TRP A 247 -23.28 -12.11 1.55
N PRO A 248 -24.49 -12.57 1.16
CA PRO A 248 -24.66 -13.41 -0.02
C PRO A 248 -24.15 -12.79 -1.33
N PHE A 249 -24.29 -11.46 -1.48
CA PHE A 249 -23.76 -10.76 -2.65
C PHE A 249 -22.22 -10.73 -2.64
N VAL A 250 -21.61 -10.61 -1.46
CA VAL A 250 -20.15 -10.70 -1.30
C VAL A 250 -19.66 -12.10 -1.69
N VAL A 251 -20.38 -13.15 -1.27
CA VAL A 251 -20.07 -14.54 -1.68
C VAL A 251 -20.17 -14.70 -3.20
N LEU A 252 -21.22 -14.16 -3.82
CA LEU A 252 -21.39 -14.21 -5.27
C LEU A 252 -20.21 -13.52 -5.99
N LEU A 253 -19.81 -12.34 -5.53
CA LEU A 253 -18.66 -11.61 -6.06
C LEU A 253 -17.35 -12.40 -5.87
N ALA A 254 -17.18 -13.04 -4.73
CA ALA A 254 -16.02 -13.91 -4.46
C ALA A 254 -15.97 -15.13 -5.39
N ILE A 255 -17.13 -15.71 -5.75
CA ILE A 255 -17.21 -16.78 -6.74
C ILE A 255 -16.72 -16.28 -8.10
N PHE A 256 -17.25 -15.14 -8.56
CA PHE A 256 -16.82 -14.54 -9.83
C PHE A 256 -15.33 -14.22 -9.85
N ALA A 257 -14.81 -13.62 -8.77
CA ALA A 257 -13.40 -13.31 -8.63
C ALA A 257 -12.52 -14.58 -8.63
N GLY A 258 -12.94 -15.64 -7.92
CA GLY A 258 -12.25 -16.92 -7.89
C GLY A 258 -12.18 -17.57 -9.28
N VAL A 259 -13.31 -17.62 -9.99
CA VAL A 259 -13.36 -18.14 -11.38
C VAL A 259 -12.49 -17.29 -12.31
N LEU A 260 -12.55 -15.96 -12.23
CA LEU A 260 -11.72 -15.10 -13.07
C LEU A 260 -10.22 -15.27 -12.79
N SER A 261 -9.86 -15.47 -11.51
CA SER A 261 -8.46 -15.68 -11.12
C SER A 261 -7.87 -16.98 -11.69
N SER A 262 -8.69 -18.00 -11.94
CA SER A 262 -8.25 -19.28 -12.51
C SER A 262 -7.59 -19.12 -13.89
N PHE A 263 -8.04 -18.14 -14.69
CA PHE A 263 -7.43 -17.84 -15.98
C PHE A 263 -6.00 -17.34 -15.81
N LEU A 264 -5.79 -16.41 -14.86
CA LEU A 264 -4.48 -15.83 -14.58
C LEU A 264 -3.51 -16.89 -14.06
N ILE A 265 -3.98 -17.75 -13.15
CA ILE A 265 -3.17 -18.84 -12.59
C ILE A 265 -2.83 -19.87 -13.68
N GLY A 266 -3.78 -20.24 -14.53
CA GLY A 266 -3.55 -21.15 -15.65
C GLY A 266 -2.53 -20.62 -16.65
N PHE A 267 -2.62 -19.33 -17.04
CA PHE A 267 -1.61 -18.70 -17.91
C PHE A 267 -0.22 -18.68 -17.27
N HIS A 268 -0.14 -18.52 -15.95
CA HIS A 268 1.12 -18.45 -15.20
C HIS A 268 1.94 -19.75 -15.29
N ALA A 269 1.33 -20.89 -15.62
CA ALA A 269 2.06 -22.13 -15.89
C ALA A 269 3.09 -22.00 -17.02
N GLY A 270 2.78 -21.24 -18.07
CA GLY A 270 3.74 -20.93 -19.13
C GLY A 270 4.88 -20.04 -18.65
N VAL A 271 4.58 -19.04 -17.82
CA VAL A 271 5.59 -18.17 -17.20
C VAL A 271 6.59 -19.00 -16.39
N VAL A 272 6.10 -19.96 -15.59
CA VAL A 272 6.96 -20.87 -14.82
C VAL A 272 7.81 -21.75 -15.74
N ALA A 273 7.23 -22.31 -16.81
CA ALA A 273 7.97 -23.10 -17.79
C ALA A 273 9.14 -22.29 -18.40
N TYR A 274 8.88 -21.02 -18.74
CA TYR A 274 9.86 -20.11 -19.30
C TYR A 274 10.96 -19.70 -18.30
N GLN A 275 10.58 -19.36 -17.06
CA GLN A 275 11.50 -18.96 -16.00
C GLN A 275 12.47 -20.09 -15.63
N GLU A 276 11.92 -21.27 -15.35
CA GLU A 276 12.70 -22.47 -14.95
C GLU A 276 13.43 -23.12 -16.13
N SER A 277 13.27 -22.59 -17.34
CA SER A 277 13.82 -23.16 -18.56
C SER A 277 13.39 -24.64 -18.76
N SER A 278 12.18 -25.00 -18.34
CA SER A 278 11.71 -26.38 -18.34
C SER A 278 10.20 -26.52 -18.45
N THR A 279 9.73 -27.07 -19.57
CA THR A 279 8.32 -27.45 -19.75
C THR A 279 7.82 -28.39 -18.65
N LYS A 280 8.68 -29.30 -18.17
CA LYS A 280 8.34 -30.21 -17.06
C LYS A 280 7.97 -29.43 -15.79
N LYS A 281 8.73 -28.39 -15.45
CA LYS A 281 8.44 -27.55 -14.27
C LYS A 281 7.13 -26.78 -14.44
N GLY A 282 6.81 -26.31 -15.64
CA GLY A 282 5.50 -25.73 -15.96
C GLY A 282 4.35 -26.73 -15.77
N LEU A 283 4.51 -27.98 -16.24
CA LEU A 283 3.52 -29.04 -16.01
C LEU A 283 3.35 -29.38 -14.53
N LEU A 284 4.45 -29.42 -13.76
CA LEU A 284 4.37 -29.60 -12.31
C LEU A 284 3.65 -28.42 -11.65
N PHE A 285 3.81 -27.20 -12.15
CA PHE A 285 3.08 -26.04 -11.64
C PHE A 285 1.58 -26.15 -11.83
N ILE A 286 1.08 -26.68 -12.96
CA ILE A 286 -0.37 -26.91 -13.17
C ILE A 286 -0.96 -27.84 -12.10
N VAL A 287 -0.18 -28.80 -11.63
CA VAL A 287 -0.61 -29.67 -10.53
C VAL A 287 -0.52 -28.94 -9.19
N ALA A 288 0.57 -28.18 -8.98
CA ALA A 288 0.79 -27.44 -7.74
C ALA A 288 -0.16 -26.23 -7.59
N SER A 289 -0.64 -25.62 -8.67
CA SER A 289 -1.52 -24.44 -8.67
C SER A 289 -2.83 -24.74 -7.92
N LEU A 290 -3.38 -25.95 -8.09
CA LEU A 290 -4.55 -26.43 -7.36
C LEU A 290 -4.29 -26.47 -5.85
N SER A 291 -3.12 -26.99 -5.44
CA SER A 291 -2.75 -27.02 -4.02
C SER A 291 -2.58 -25.62 -3.45
N LEU A 292 -1.97 -24.70 -4.20
CA LEU A 292 -1.76 -23.31 -3.79
C LEU A 292 -3.09 -22.56 -3.66
N PHE A 293 -4.00 -22.75 -4.61
CA PHE A 293 -5.31 -22.10 -4.57
C PHE A 293 -6.20 -22.66 -3.45
N ASP A 294 -6.19 -23.98 -3.26
CA ASP A 294 -6.93 -24.63 -2.19
C ASP A 294 -6.40 -24.25 -0.81
N GLU A 295 -5.08 -24.21 -0.61
CA GLU A 295 -4.42 -23.74 0.61
C GLU A 295 -4.76 -22.28 0.90
N TYR A 296 -4.60 -21.39 -0.10
CA TYR A 296 -4.97 -19.98 0.03
C TYR A 296 -6.44 -19.78 0.45
N THR A 297 -7.36 -20.54 -0.17
CA THR A 297 -8.77 -20.47 0.19
C THR A 297 -9.09 -21.17 1.51
N ASN A 298 -8.31 -22.16 1.95
CA ASN A 298 -8.42 -22.73 3.29
C ASN A 298 -8.03 -21.72 4.34
N ASP A 299 -6.90 -21.03 4.16
CA ASP A 299 -6.43 -19.99 5.07
C ASP A 299 -7.42 -18.83 5.16
N TYR A 300 -7.91 -18.36 4.01
CA TYR A 300 -8.93 -17.30 3.96
C TYR A 300 -10.23 -17.69 4.69
N LEU A 301 -10.59 -18.98 4.63
CA LEU A 301 -11.77 -19.51 5.31
C LEU A 301 -11.47 -20.04 6.71
N TYR A 302 -10.25 -19.92 7.21
CA TYR A 302 -9.80 -20.53 8.48
C TYR A 302 -10.19 -22.02 8.58
N LEU A 303 -9.97 -22.78 7.51
CA LEU A 303 -10.14 -24.23 7.46
C LEU A 303 -8.84 -24.93 7.89
N ARG A 304 -8.74 -26.23 7.66
CA ARG A 304 -7.52 -27.00 7.97
C ARG A 304 -6.32 -26.43 7.21
N GLU A 305 -5.20 -26.28 7.91
CA GLU A 305 -3.92 -25.87 7.32
C GLU A 305 -3.47 -26.84 6.21
N GLY A 306 -3.01 -26.26 5.10
CA GLY A 306 -2.54 -26.97 3.91
C GLY A 306 -3.65 -27.34 2.92
N SER A 307 -3.28 -28.14 1.92
CA SER A 307 -4.19 -28.59 0.86
C SER A 307 -4.26 -30.12 0.77
N CYS A 308 -5.39 -30.65 0.29
CA CYS A 308 -5.54 -32.06 -0.04
C CYS A 308 -4.95 -32.43 -1.42
N PHE A 309 -4.56 -31.45 -2.22
CA PHE A 309 -3.99 -31.66 -3.56
C PHE A 309 -2.46 -31.86 -3.50
N PRO A 310 -1.89 -32.62 -4.46
CA PRO A 310 -0.44 -32.82 -4.52
C PRO A 310 0.28 -31.50 -4.82
N ARG A 311 1.37 -31.23 -4.08
CA ARG A 311 2.24 -30.06 -4.27
C ARG A 311 3.63 -30.47 -4.78
N PRO A 312 3.77 -30.83 -6.07
CA PRO A 312 5.07 -31.18 -6.64
C PRO A 312 6.02 -29.98 -6.66
N ARG A 313 7.31 -30.24 -6.47
CA ARG A 313 8.35 -29.20 -6.51
C ARG A 313 8.62 -28.73 -7.94
N TYR A 314 8.16 -27.53 -8.26
CA TYR A 314 8.31 -26.92 -9.58
C TYR A 314 9.40 -25.83 -9.66
N ARG A 315 9.98 -25.39 -8.53
CA ARG A 315 11.15 -24.49 -8.48
C ARG A 315 12.30 -25.15 -7.75
N GLU A 316 13.52 -24.85 -8.16
CA GLU A 316 14.72 -25.22 -7.40
C GLU A 316 14.99 -24.16 -6.32
N VAL A 317 15.34 -24.60 -5.12
CA VAL A 317 15.69 -23.69 -4.02
C VAL A 317 17.09 -23.15 -4.29
N THR A 318 17.20 -22.09 -5.08
CA THR A 318 18.47 -21.38 -5.25
C THR A 318 18.60 -20.28 -4.19
N SER A 319 19.67 -20.34 -3.39
CA SER A 319 20.09 -19.30 -2.46
C SER A 319 20.31 -17.95 -3.17
N PRO A 320 20.14 -16.81 -2.47
CA PRO A 320 19.87 -15.53 -3.10
C PRO A 320 21.15 -14.90 -3.65
N THR A 321 21.26 -14.85 -4.96
CA THR A 321 22.16 -13.94 -5.67
C THR A 321 21.39 -13.33 -6.83
N SER A 322 21.49 -12.01 -7.00
CA SER A 322 20.79 -11.13 -7.96
C SER A 322 19.35 -10.70 -7.60
N SER A 323 19.32 -9.53 -6.95
CA SER A 323 18.48 -8.35 -7.17
C SER A 323 17.20 -8.46 -8.02
N VAL A 324 16.11 -8.00 -7.38
CA VAL A 324 15.02 -7.19 -7.96
C VAL A 324 14.05 -7.92 -8.92
N ASN A 325 12.83 -8.15 -8.41
CA ASN A 325 11.56 -8.51 -9.08
C ASN A 325 11.00 -9.93 -8.93
N SER A 326 11.61 -10.82 -8.16
CA SER A 326 10.83 -11.94 -7.60
C SER A 326 10.20 -11.48 -6.29
N LEU A 327 8.92 -11.10 -6.33
CA LEU A 327 8.04 -11.26 -5.17
C LEU A 327 8.09 -12.75 -4.80
N LYS A 328 9.07 -13.14 -3.98
CA LYS A 328 9.03 -14.39 -3.24
C LYS A 328 7.75 -14.32 -2.42
N GLY A 329 6.83 -15.23 -2.70
CA GLY A 329 5.65 -15.41 -1.88
C GLY A 329 6.07 -15.61 -0.42
N PRO A 330 5.27 -15.19 0.56
CA PRO A 330 5.67 -15.18 1.97
C PRO A 330 5.95 -16.56 2.58
N HIS A 331 5.81 -17.64 1.81
CA HIS A 331 5.53 -18.96 2.35
C HIS A 331 6.72 -19.91 2.51
N ASP A 332 7.90 -19.60 1.93
CA ASP A 332 9.02 -20.55 1.93
C ASP A 332 10.15 -20.16 2.92
N GLN A 333 10.04 -19.03 3.63
CA GLN A 333 10.91 -18.68 4.76
C GLN A 333 10.21 -18.82 6.13
N SER A 334 8.91 -19.12 6.15
CA SER A 334 8.12 -19.30 7.38
C SER A 334 8.47 -20.58 8.16
N ASP A 335 9.06 -21.58 7.51
CA ASP A 335 9.19 -22.94 8.07
C ASP A 335 10.22 -23.09 9.20
N LEU A 336 11.09 -22.10 9.43
CA LEU A 336 12.07 -22.16 10.53
C LEU A 336 11.74 -21.23 11.71
N ALA A 337 10.85 -20.25 11.53
CA ALA A 337 10.45 -19.31 12.59
C ALA A 337 9.02 -19.55 13.12
N SER A 338 8.15 -20.24 12.37
CA SER A 338 6.74 -20.45 12.77
C SER A 338 6.52 -21.52 13.86
N LYS A 339 7.58 -22.18 14.34
CA LYS A 339 7.46 -23.35 15.24
C LYS A 339 7.10 -23.01 16.69
N ARG A 340 6.76 -21.76 17.00
CA ARG A 340 6.17 -21.35 18.28
C ARG A 340 5.20 -20.20 18.02
N GLU A 341 3.91 -20.48 17.85
CA GLU A 341 2.82 -19.81 18.58
C GLU A 341 1.44 -20.20 18.03
N PRO A 342 0.40 -20.19 18.88
CA PRO A 342 -0.95 -20.55 18.47
C PRO A 342 -1.57 -19.47 17.57
N LEU A 343 -2.15 -19.89 16.44
CA LEU A 343 -2.89 -19.10 15.43
C LEU A 343 -4.15 -18.38 15.95
N ILE A 344 -4.40 -18.38 17.26
CA ILE A 344 -5.54 -17.69 17.88
C ILE A 344 -4.99 -16.51 18.70
N ARG A 345 -4.99 -15.33 18.09
CA ARG A 345 -4.80 -14.07 18.82
C ARG A 345 -6.09 -13.72 19.56
N SER A 346 -6.01 -13.59 20.89
CA SER A 346 -7.16 -13.20 21.71
C SER A 346 -7.56 -11.74 21.47
N LEU A 347 -8.82 -11.41 21.76
CA LEU A 347 -9.45 -10.07 21.67
C LEU A 347 -8.64 -8.90 22.23
N SER A 348 -7.80 -9.16 23.23
CA SER A 348 -6.90 -8.16 23.80
C SER A 348 -5.86 -7.62 22.80
N SER A 349 -5.54 -8.39 21.74
CA SER A 349 -4.59 -8.00 20.71
C SER A 349 -5.17 -7.09 19.62
N LYS A 350 -6.42 -7.30 19.19
CA LYS A 350 -7.11 -6.40 18.25
C LYS A 350 -7.48 -5.05 18.87
N ALA A 351 -7.81 -5.02 20.16
CA ALA A 351 -8.02 -3.77 20.90
C ALA A 351 -6.75 -2.91 21.05
N ARG A 352 -5.57 -3.48 20.75
CA ARG A 352 -4.28 -2.77 20.76
C ARG A 352 -3.79 -2.43 19.36
N GLU A 353 -4.52 -2.79 18.31
CA GLU A 353 -4.15 -2.53 16.92
C GLU A 353 -4.07 -1.02 16.67
N LEU A 354 -2.93 -0.58 16.14
CA LEU A 354 -2.71 0.81 15.81
C LEU A 354 -3.47 1.16 14.52
N SER A 355 -4.04 2.35 14.46
CA SER A 355 -4.65 2.83 13.22
C SER A 355 -3.57 3.04 12.16
N ALA A 356 -3.82 2.52 10.95
CA ALA A 356 -2.99 2.79 9.78
C ALA A 356 -2.80 4.30 9.54
N LEU A 357 -3.85 5.08 9.76
CA LEU A 357 -3.82 6.53 9.62
C LEU A 357 -2.83 7.16 10.61
N LEU A 358 -2.84 6.73 11.87
CA LEU A 358 -1.93 7.23 12.89
C LEU A 358 -0.45 6.98 12.54
N ILE A 359 -0.13 5.83 11.96
CA ILE A 359 1.24 5.51 11.53
C ILE A 359 1.68 6.42 10.38
N TRP A 360 0.80 6.62 9.39
CA TRP A 360 1.11 7.46 8.24
C TRP A 360 1.19 8.95 8.62
N ASP A 361 0.30 9.43 9.49
CA ASP A 361 0.34 10.79 10.00
C ASP A 361 1.64 11.02 10.79
N ASP A 362 2.00 10.14 11.74
CA ASP A 362 3.30 10.24 12.46
C ASP A 362 4.49 10.28 11.50
N PHE A 363 4.47 9.46 10.45
CA PHE A 363 5.53 9.40 9.46
C PHE A 363 5.65 10.71 8.65
N PHE A 364 4.53 11.28 8.18
CA PHE A 364 4.56 12.53 7.41
C PHE A 364 4.89 13.73 8.31
N ASP A 365 4.40 13.75 9.55
CA ASP A 365 4.77 14.75 10.56
C ASP A 365 6.26 14.67 10.89
N ALA A 366 6.83 13.48 10.97
CA ALA A 366 8.27 13.29 11.14
C ALA A 366 9.06 13.81 9.93
N CYS A 367 8.57 13.61 8.70
CA CYS A 367 9.18 14.17 7.49
C CYS A 367 9.13 15.70 7.46
N GLU A 368 8.03 16.29 7.92
CA GLU A 368 7.87 17.73 8.03
C GLU A 368 8.83 18.36 9.05
N ASN A 369 8.85 17.81 10.26
CA ASN A 369 9.77 18.26 11.31
C ASN A 369 11.24 18.12 10.88
N LEU A 370 11.62 16.98 10.31
CA LEU A 370 12.97 16.79 9.78
C LEU A 370 13.27 17.74 8.61
N GLY A 371 12.31 17.97 7.72
CA GLY A 371 12.46 18.93 6.62
C GLY A 371 12.75 20.35 7.11
N ARG A 372 12.07 20.77 8.19
CA ARG A 372 12.32 22.07 8.86
C ARG A 372 13.71 22.13 9.48
N GLU A 373 14.13 21.07 10.17
CA GLU A 373 15.47 20.95 10.76
C GLU A 373 16.58 21.02 9.70
N LEU A 374 16.41 20.28 8.59
CA LEU A 374 17.37 20.25 7.48
C LEU A 374 17.44 21.59 6.71
N LEU A 375 16.32 22.30 6.60
CA LEU A 375 16.29 23.63 6.00
C LEU A 375 16.98 24.66 6.90
N ALA A 376 16.77 24.59 8.21
CA ALA A 376 17.46 25.43 9.18
C ALA A 376 18.97 25.16 9.24
N ALA A 377 19.39 23.91 9.08
CA ALA A 377 20.79 23.52 9.02
C ALA A 377 21.48 23.87 7.68
N GLY A 378 20.71 24.27 6.66
CA GLY A 378 21.23 24.55 5.31
C GLY A 378 21.57 23.32 4.47
N SER A 379 21.35 22.11 5.00
CA SER A 379 21.55 20.83 4.28
C SER A 379 20.54 20.65 3.13
N VAL A 380 19.32 21.15 3.30
CA VAL A 380 18.30 21.29 2.24
C VAL A 380 18.04 22.77 2.01
N THR A 381 17.94 23.20 0.75
CA THR A 381 17.70 24.60 0.40
C THR A 381 16.31 24.82 -0.20
N LEU A 382 15.81 26.06 -0.22
CA LEU A 382 14.58 26.40 -0.95
C LEU A 382 14.67 26.01 -2.44
N SER A 383 15.86 26.08 -3.03
CA SER A 383 16.09 25.63 -4.41
C SER A 383 15.85 24.13 -4.59
N ASP A 384 16.10 23.32 -3.55
CA ASP A 384 15.87 21.87 -3.59
C ASP A 384 14.37 21.55 -3.51
N LEU A 385 13.58 22.38 -2.82
CA LEU A 385 12.11 22.30 -2.80
C LEU A 385 11.52 22.65 -4.17
N GLU A 386 12.01 23.72 -4.80
CA GLU A 386 11.60 24.09 -6.16
C GLU A 386 11.96 23.02 -7.20
N LYS A 387 13.17 22.48 -7.15
CA LYS A 387 13.61 21.37 -8.02
C LYS A 387 12.73 20.15 -7.83
N TRP A 388 12.32 19.84 -6.60
CA TRP A 388 11.37 18.76 -6.35
C TRP A 388 10.00 19.03 -6.99
N ARG A 389 9.47 20.26 -6.92
CA ARG A 389 8.21 20.64 -7.59
C ARG A 389 8.29 20.44 -9.11
N ARG A 390 9.46 20.69 -9.71
CA ARG A 390 9.77 20.41 -11.13
C ARG A 390 10.09 18.95 -11.43
N SER A 391 10.08 18.08 -10.42
CA SER A 391 10.42 16.65 -10.50
C SER A 391 11.89 16.37 -10.89
N GLU A 392 12.80 17.31 -10.60
CA GLU A 392 14.24 17.22 -10.87
C GLU A 392 15.04 16.65 -9.68
N SER A 393 14.43 16.58 -8.48
CA SER A 393 15.10 16.15 -7.25
C SER A 393 14.33 15.04 -6.53
N LYS A 394 15.06 14.02 -6.05
CA LYS A 394 14.55 12.90 -5.24
C LYS A 394 14.67 13.16 -3.72
N ILE A 395 15.32 14.25 -3.30
CA ILE A 395 15.64 14.52 -1.88
C ILE A 395 14.37 14.54 -1.02
N ILE A 396 13.30 15.17 -1.48
CA ILE A 396 12.10 15.39 -0.66
C ILE A 396 11.24 14.13 -0.49
N HIS A 397 11.00 13.38 -1.57
CA HIS A 397 10.08 12.23 -1.53
C HIS A 397 10.78 10.87 -1.38
N VAL A 398 12.11 10.83 -1.49
CA VAL A 398 12.92 9.62 -1.22
C VAL A 398 13.90 9.87 -0.08
N GLY A 399 14.67 10.97 -0.14
CA GLY A 399 15.75 11.25 0.81
C GLY A 399 15.30 11.49 2.24
N ILE A 400 14.41 12.48 2.46
CA ILE A 400 13.83 12.82 3.77
C ILE A 400 13.11 11.59 4.37
N PRO A 401 12.20 10.90 3.65
CA PRO A 401 11.64 9.61 4.06
C PRO A 401 12.65 8.56 4.49
N ALA A 402 13.71 8.35 3.70
CA ALA A 402 14.73 7.35 4.01
C ALA A 402 15.50 7.73 5.28
N TYR A 403 15.73 9.02 5.51
CA TYR A 403 16.30 9.53 6.75
C TYR A 403 15.36 9.24 7.93
N VAL A 404 14.07 9.61 7.84
CA VAL A 404 13.09 9.37 8.91
C VAL A 404 12.99 7.88 9.26
N PHE A 405 12.97 7.00 8.27
CA PHE A 405 12.99 5.56 8.53
C PHE A 405 14.27 5.10 9.21
N LEU A 406 15.43 5.59 8.76
CA LEU A 406 16.70 5.27 9.40
C LEU A 406 16.72 5.74 10.86
N GLU A 407 16.20 6.94 11.15
CA GLU A 407 16.07 7.48 12.49
C GLU A 407 15.17 6.61 13.37
N CYS A 408 14.02 6.19 12.83
CA CYS A 408 13.14 5.25 13.49
C CYS A 408 13.85 3.92 13.83
N LEU A 409 14.60 3.35 12.87
CA LEU A 409 15.37 2.11 13.09
C LEU A 409 16.42 2.28 14.19
N VAL A 410 17.25 3.33 14.10
CA VAL A 410 18.33 3.59 15.06
C VAL A 410 17.77 3.86 16.45
N ARG A 411 16.71 4.69 16.57
CA ARG A 411 16.03 4.96 17.83
C ARG A 411 15.49 3.67 18.46
N SER A 412 14.87 2.81 17.66
CA SER A 412 14.32 1.53 18.12
C SER A 412 15.41 0.58 18.63
N ILE A 413 16.60 0.60 18.00
CA ILE A 413 17.76 -0.19 18.44
C ILE A 413 18.31 0.36 19.76
N LYS A 414 18.52 1.68 19.84
CA LYS A 414 19.05 2.36 21.03
C LYS A 414 18.12 2.18 22.25
N SER A 415 16.80 2.13 22.03
CA SER A 415 15.82 1.90 23.10
C SER A 415 15.60 0.43 23.46
N GLY A 416 16.25 -0.52 22.75
CA GLY A 416 16.01 -1.96 22.95
C GLY A 416 14.57 -2.40 22.64
N SER A 417 13.82 -1.64 21.85
CA SER A 417 12.43 -1.94 21.53
C SER A 417 12.36 -3.23 20.69
N PRO A 418 11.40 -4.15 20.94
CA PRO A 418 11.13 -5.28 20.04
C PRO A 418 10.56 -4.85 18.68
N GLY A 419 9.92 -3.67 18.59
CA GLY A 419 9.26 -3.15 17.38
C GLY A 419 9.94 -1.91 16.77
N PHE A 420 9.14 -1.04 16.17
CA PHE A 420 9.56 0.27 15.66
C PHE A 420 9.01 1.36 16.57
N LEU A 421 9.89 2.16 17.16
CA LEU A 421 9.53 3.29 18.01
C LEU A 421 9.31 4.52 17.12
N LEU A 422 8.05 4.93 16.95
CA LEU A 422 7.60 6.11 16.20
C LEU A 422 7.99 7.43 16.88
N ARG A 423 7.89 8.57 16.17
CA ARG A 423 8.37 9.87 16.72
C ARG A 423 7.47 10.37 17.84
N SER A 424 6.17 10.07 17.77
CA SER A 424 5.20 10.22 18.86
C SER A 424 5.50 9.40 20.12
N GLY A 425 6.50 8.52 20.11
CA GLY A 425 6.80 7.60 21.22
C GLY A 425 5.92 6.34 21.21
N VAL A 426 5.06 6.18 20.21
CA VAL A 426 4.24 4.98 20.04
C VAL A 426 5.09 3.83 19.49
N GLU A 427 4.97 2.65 20.10
CA GLU A 427 5.73 1.47 19.68
C GLU A 427 4.90 0.58 18.75
N LEU A 428 5.39 0.34 17.53
CA LEU A 428 4.80 -0.53 16.52
C LEU A 428 5.49 -1.90 16.51
N THR A 429 4.80 -2.92 17.02
CA THR A 429 5.27 -4.31 17.15
C THR A 429 4.49 -5.25 16.22
N ARG A 430 4.92 -6.51 16.13
CA ARG A 430 4.14 -7.56 15.43
C ARG A 430 2.74 -7.75 16.01
N LEU A 431 2.51 -7.39 17.28
CA LEU A 431 1.26 -7.62 17.99
C LEU A 431 0.19 -6.55 17.72
N ASN A 432 0.60 -5.30 17.52
CA ASN A 432 -0.30 -4.15 17.35
C ASN A 432 -0.24 -3.51 15.96
N ARG A 433 0.54 -4.04 15.02
CA ARG A 433 0.54 -3.52 13.64
C ARG A 433 -0.84 -3.68 12.98
N PRO A 434 -1.27 -2.70 12.17
CA PRO A 434 -2.50 -2.82 11.42
C PRO A 434 -2.47 -4.00 10.46
N GLU A 435 -3.60 -4.71 10.34
CA GLU A 435 -3.79 -5.74 9.33
C GLU A 435 -3.90 -5.10 7.94
N GLY A 436 -3.17 -5.65 6.96
CA GLY A 436 -3.27 -5.20 5.58
C GLY A 436 -2.02 -5.47 4.77
N ARG A 437 -2.21 -5.77 3.48
CA ARG A 437 -1.14 -6.14 2.55
C ARG A 437 0.02 -5.14 2.53
N VAL A 438 -0.28 -3.85 2.68
CA VAL A 438 0.75 -2.80 2.74
C VAL A 438 1.58 -2.97 4.01
N PHE A 439 0.98 -2.98 5.20
CA PHE A 439 1.74 -3.14 6.46
C PHE A 439 2.46 -4.49 6.57
N ASP A 440 1.88 -5.56 6.03
CA ASP A 440 2.57 -6.86 5.93
C ASP A 440 3.81 -6.77 5.04
N TRP A 441 3.66 -6.14 3.88
CA TRP A 441 4.76 -5.90 2.95
C TRP A 441 5.83 -4.97 3.53
N LEU A 442 5.45 -4.00 4.37
CA LEU A 442 6.35 -3.06 5.03
C LEU A 442 7.15 -3.69 6.18
N PHE A 443 6.45 -4.42 7.03
CA PHE A 443 6.94 -4.72 8.38
C PHE A 443 8.11 -5.70 8.36
N GLU A 444 8.06 -6.75 7.53
CA GLU A 444 9.10 -7.78 7.51
C GLU A 444 10.43 -7.28 6.94
N PRO A 445 10.48 -6.63 5.75
CA PRO A 445 11.73 -6.06 5.24
C PRO A 445 12.36 -5.04 6.20
N MET A 446 11.54 -4.20 6.83
CA MET A 446 12.01 -3.22 7.82
C MET A 446 12.56 -3.90 9.08
N SER A 447 11.96 -5.01 9.51
CA SER A 447 12.43 -5.76 10.68
C SER A 447 13.79 -6.40 10.41
N VAL A 448 13.95 -7.00 9.23
CA VAL A 448 15.24 -7.55 8.79
C VAL A 448 16.31 -6.46 8.71
N MET A 449 16.00 -5.27 8.18
CA MET A 449 16.95 -4.16 8.14
C MET A 449 17.33 -3.68 9.54
N LYS A 450 16.37 -3.63 10.48
CA LYS A 450 16.62 -3.31 11.89
C LYS A 450 17.61 -4.30 12.52
N GLU A 451 17.39 -5.60 12.35
CA GLU A 451 18.26 -6.65 12.88
C GLU A 451 19.67 -6.58 12.30
N GLN A 452 19.76 -6.36 10.97
CA GLN A 452 21.04 -6.17 10.31
C GLN A 452 21.78 -4.94 10.83
N LEU A 453 21.07 -3.82 11.04
CA LEU A 453 21.65 -2.59 11.57
C LEU A 453 22.10 -2.76 13.02
N ALA A 454 21.32 -3.47 13.84
CA ALA A 454 21.68 -3.79 15.23
C ALA A 454 22.97 -4.64 15.29
N GLY A 455 23.08 -5.65 14.41
CA GLY A 455 24.27 -6.49 14.31
C GLY A 455 25.53 -5.73 13.89
N LEU A 456 25.40 -4.61 13.19
CA LEU A 456 26.53 -3.81 12.74
C LEU A 456 27.14 -2.95 13.84
N SER A 457 26.42 -2.65 14.94
CA SER A 457 26.91 -1.80 16.05
C SER A 457 27.55 -0.50 15.56
N LEU A 458 26.72 0.45 15.12
CA LEU A 458 27.16 1.70 14.49
C LEU A 458 27.97 2.59 15.44
N ARG A 459 29.01 3.23 14.91
CA ARG A 459 29.67 4.39 15.52
C ARG A 459 28.90 5.68 15.19
N ASP A 460 28.99 6.71 16.03
CA ASP A 460 28.30 7.99 15.79
C ASP A 460 28.65 8.62 14.43
N SER A 461 29.91 8.49 13.99
CA SER A 461 30.34 8.96 12.67
C SER A 461 29.72 8.17 11.51
N GLU A 462 29.51 6.86 11.69
CA GLU A 462 28.89 5.98 10.69
C GLU A 462 27.39 6.25 10.59
N GLU A 463 26.73 6.46 11.73
CA GLU A 463 25.33 6.88 11.81
C GLU A 463 25.11 8.22 11.09
N ALA A 464 25.95 9.22 11.40
CA ALA A 464 25.92 10.54 10.74
C ALA A 464 26.18 10.46 9.23
N TYR A 465 27.04 9.54 8.77
CA TYR A 465 27.26 9.27 7.35
C TYR A 465 26.03 8.65 6.69
N MET A 466 25.42 7.63 7.30
CA MET A 466 24.23 6.97 6.77
C MET A 466 23.06 7.94 6.60
N TYR A 467 22.85 8.86 7.55
CA TYR A 467 21.83 9.91 7.45
C TYR A 467 22.00 10.78 6.20
N ARG A 468 23.22 11.27 5.93
CA ARG A 468 23.54 12.05 4.73
C ARG A 468 23.42 11.22 3.46
N TYR A 469 23.87 9.97 3.51
CA TYR A 469 23.75 9.05 2.37
C TYR A 469 22.28 8.81 2.01
N CYS A 470 21.42 8.58 3.01
CA CYS A 470 19.96 8.47 2.85
C CYS A 470 19.38 9.73 2.21
N LEU A 471 19.69 10.91 2.75
CA LEU A 471 19.17 12.20 2.30
C LEU A 471 19.52 12.52 0.83
N TYR A 472 20.79 12.38 0.45
CA TYR A 472 21.29 12.79 -0.87
C TYR A 472 21.28 11.67 -1.91
N SER A 473 20.62 10.54 -1.65
CA SER A 473 20.52 9.43 -2.62
C SER A 473 21.89 8.91 -3.11
N GLY A 474 22.92 8.97 -2.26
CA GLY A 474 24.28 8.55 -2.61
C GLY A 474 25.09 9.56 -3.45
N ASP A 475 24.60 10.81 -3.64
CA ASP A 475 25.38 11.87 -4.30
C ASP A 475 26.62 12.22 -3.47
N ALA A 476 27.77 11.69 -3.88
CA ALA A 476 29.04 11.86 -3.19
C ALA A 476 29.48 13.33 -3.08
N ALA A 477 29.13 14.18 -4.04
CA ALA A 477 29.49 15.60 -4.01
C ALA A 477 28.70 16.33 -2.92
N ARG A 478 27.38 16.10 -2.86
CA ARG A 478 26.50 16.62 -1.80
C ARG A 478 26.87 16.08 -0.42
N ILE A 479 27.11 14.78 -0.29
CA ILE A 479 27.52 14.16 0.99
C ILE A 479 28.80 14.80 1.51
N LYS A 480 29.81 14.98 0.64
CA LYS A 480 31.08 15.61 1.03
C LYS A 480 30.91 17.09 1.39
N ALA A 481 30.10 17.83 0.63
CA ALA A 481 29.82 19.23 0.90
C ALA A 481 29.14 19.45 2.25
N ASP A 482 28.26 18.52 2.66
CA ASP A 482 27.55 18.53 3.94
C ASP A 482 28.36 17.88 5.09
N GLY A 483 29.67 17.66 4.88
CA GLY A 483 30.60 17.15 5.90
C GLY A 483 30.58 15.64 6.15
N GLY A 484 29.96 14.85 5.25
CA GLY A 484 29.90 13.40 5.37
C GLY A 484 31.25 12.73 5.13
N CYS A 485 31.67 11.89 6.09
CA CYS A 485 32.90 11.11 6.01
C CYS A 485 32.56 9.62 5.85
N PRO A 486 32.85 8.98 4.69
CA PRO A 486 32.62 7.56 4.51
C PRO A 486 33.58 6.72 5.38
N PRO A 487 33.20 5.51 5.80
CA PRO A 487 34.12 4.58 6.43
C PRO A 487 35.32 4.25 5.52
N GLU A 488 36.52 4.14 6.09
CA GLU A 488 37.74 3.78 5.35
C GLU A 488 37.70 2.34 4.83
N ASP A 489 37.11 1.42 5.59
CA ASP A 489 36.92 0.04 5.17
C ASP A 489 35.81 -0.05 4.10
N GLU A 490 36.21 -0.48 2.89
CA GLU A 490 35.33 -0.64 1.74
C GLU A 490 34.19 -1.64 2.01
N ILE A 491 34.45 -2.72 2.76
CA ILE A 491 33.44 -3.73 3.07
C ILE A 491 32.40 -3.13 4.01
N ARG A 492 32.86 -2.47 5.09
CA ARG A 492 32.00 -1.75 6.02
C ARG A 492 31.16 -0.70 5.31
N ARG A 493 31.79 0.12 4.47
CA ARG A 493 31.10 1.13 3.67
C ARG A 493 30.02 0.50 2.78
N ALA A 494 30.35 -0.56 2.05
CA ALA A 494 29.39 -1.25 1.18
C ALA A 494 28.19 -1.83 1.94
N GLN A 495 28.40 -2.33 3.17
CA GLN A 495 27.32 -2.82 4.03
C GLN A 495 26.36 -1.70 4.45
N LEU A 496 26.90 -0.55 4.91
CA LEU A 496 26.08 0.60 5.32
C LEU A 496 25.30 1.18 4.15
N GLU A 497 25.96 1.41 3.02
CA GLU A 497 25.33 1.92 1.81
C GLU A 497 24.30 0.92 1.25
N GLY A 498 24.52 -0.39 1.43
CA GLY A 498 23.58 -1.43 1.04
C GLY A 498 22.27 -1.39 1.84
N ILE A 499 22.31 -1.03 3.12
CA ILE A 499 21.09 -0.77 3.92
C ILE A 499 20.41 0.51 3.43
N CYS A 500 21.17 1.60 3.25
CA CYS A 500 20.62 2.88 2.82
C CYS A 500 19.95 2.80 1.43
N ARG A 501 20.56 2.10 0.47
CA ARG A 501 19.97 1.87 -0.86
C ARG A 501 18.66 1.09 -0.80
N ARG A 502 18.55 0.12 0.12
CA ARG A 502 17.29 -0.61 0.35
C ARG A 502 16.21 0.29 0.94
N LEU A 503 16.55 1.13 1.92
CA LEU A 503 15.64 2.14 2.47
C LEU A 503 15.19 3.15 1.40
N GLN A 504 16.10 3.59 0.52
CA GLN A 504 15.78 4.49 -0.58
C GLN A 504 14.87 3.84 -1.63
N GLY A 505 15.17 2.60 -2.05
CA GLY A 505 14.29 1.85 -2.97
C GLY A 505 12.91 1.60 -2.36
N PHE A 506 12.88 1.40 -1.05
CA PHE A 506 11.66 1.31 -0.27
C PHE A 506 10.86 2.62 -0.29
N CYS A 507 11.49 3.76 0.01
CA CYS A 507 10.86 5.08 -0.05
C CYS A 507 10.44 5.48 -1.47
N LEU A 508 11.20 5.10 -2.49
CA LEU A 508 10.84 5.29 -3.90
C LEU A 508 9.57 4.51 -4.27
N THR A 509 9.33 3.36 -3.63
CA THR A 509 8.09 2.61 -3.83
C THR A 509 6.92 3.31 -3.14
N LEU A 510 7.12 3.84 -1.93
CA LEU A 510 6.11 4.64 -1.23
C LEU A 510 5.76 5.93 -1.96
N SER A 511 6.76 6.60 -2.55
CA SER A 511 6.55 7.85 -3.29
C SER A 511 5.73 7.66 -4.56
N ARG A 512 5.62 6.43 -5.05
CA ARG A 512 4.80 6.07 -6.21
C ARG A 512 3.34 5.79 -5.86
N LEU A 513 2.97 5.79 -4.58
CA LEU A 513 1.57 5.63 -4.16
C LEU A 513 0.74 6.87 -4.52
N PRO A 514 -0.55 6.71 -4.92
CA PRO A 514 -1.35 7.83 -5.45
C PRO A 514 -1.43 9.06 -4.56
N THR A 515 -1.58 8.87 -3.25
CA THR A 515 -1.72 9.97 -2.27
C THR A 515 -0.40 10.59 -1.85
N SER A 516 0.73 9.92 -2.13
CA SER A 516 2.04 10.29 -1.59
C SER A 516 2.48 11.68 -2.05
N ARG A 517 2.31 11.99 -3.33
CA ARG A 517 2.71 13.29 -3.89
C ARG A 517 1.96 14.45 -3.26
N ARG A 518 0.64 14.30 -3.06
CA ARG A 518 -0.19 15.31 -2.39
C ARG A 518 0.24 15.53 -0.94
N ARG A 519 0.56 14.47 -0.19
CA ARG A 519 1.08 14.56 1.19
C ARG A 519 2.44 15.26 1.24
N PHE A 520 3.37 14.93 0.33
CA PHE A 520 4.64 15.65 0.26
C PHE A 520 4.49 17.12 -0.17
N HIS A 521 3.48 17.46 -0.98
CA HIS A 521 3.17 18.87 -1.24
C HIS A 521 2.73 19.61 0.02
N GLN A 522 1.96 18.97 0.90
CA GLN A 522 1.58 19.55 2.20
C GLN A 522 2.83 19.77 3.06
N VAL A 523 3.67 18.74 3.20
CA VAL A 523 4.95 18.81 3.93
C VAL A 523 5.82 19.96 3.42
N VAL A 524 6.01 20.07 2.10
CA VAL A 524 6.83 21.14 1.50
C VAL A 524 6.22 22.53 1.74
N ASN A 525 4.90 22.68 1.61
CA ASN A 525 4.24 23.95 1.86
C ASN A 525 4.40 24.40 3.32
N GLU A 526 4.28 23.49 4.29
CA GLU A 526 4.47 23.82 5.71
C GLU A 526 5.93 24.15 6.05
N VAL A 527 6.88 23.42 5.45
CA VAL A 527 8.32 23.71 5.58
C VAL A 527 8.66 25.09 4.99
N GLU A 528 8.15 25.42 3.79
CA GLU A 528 8.36 26.73 3.15
C GLU A 528 7.73 27.87 3.96
N LYS A 529 6.52 27.68 4.47
CA LYS A 529 5.80 28.67 5.26
C LYS A 529 6.58 29.07 6.51
N GLU A 530 7.07 28.11 7.28
CA GLU A 530 7.85 28.40 8.49
C GLU A 530 9.19 29.10 8.16
N ALA A 531 9.82 28.74 7.04
CA ALA A 531 11.04 29.41 6.58
C ALA A 531 10.76 30.88 6.22
N MET A 532 9.63 31.15 5.56
CA MET A 532 9.18 32.50 5.24
C MET A 532 8.76 33.30 6.48
N GLU A 533 8.27 32.65 7.54
CA GLU A 533 7.94 33.31 8.82
C GLU A 533 9.19 33.61 9.67
N ARG A 534 10.27 32.83 9.52
CA ARG A 534 11.57 33.09 10.18
C ARG A 534 12.44 34.14 9.48
N ALA A 535 12.24 34.37 8.18
CA ALA A 535 12.94 35.41 7.45
C ALA A 535 12.64 36.88 7.90
N PRO A 536 11.39 37.28 8.23
CA PRO A 536 11.06 38.64 8.61
C PRO A 536 11.55 39.06 10.00
N SER A 537 11.96 38.13 10.88
CA SER A 537 12.54 38.50 12.19
C SER A 537 14.00 38.94 12.09
N VAL A 538 14.73 38.58 11.03
CA VAL A 538 16.14 38.96 10.86
C VAL A 538 16.29 40.41 10.37
N SER A 539 15.30 40.94 9.64
CA SER A 539 15.32 42.34 9.20
C SER A 539 15.02 43.33 10.31
N ASP A 540 14.15 42.98 11.26
CA ASP A 540 13.78 43.88 12.36
C ASP A 540 14.87 43.97 13.44
N ASP A 541 15.61 42.88 13.70
CA ASP A 541 16.77 42.90 14.62
C ASP A 541 17.99 43.65 14.03
N LEU A 542 18.13 43.67 12.69
CA LEU A 542 19.17 44.46 12.00
C LEU A 542 18.81 45.94 11.90
N LEU A 543 17.52 46.28 11.87
CA LEU A 543 17.05 47.67 11.96
C LEU A 543 17.06 48.19 13.41
N ALA A 544 16.82 47.34 14.41
CA ALA A 544 16.90 47.70 15.83
C ALA A 544 18.34 47.84 16.36
N SER A 545 19.34 47.36 15.62
CA SER A 545 20.78 47.57 15.93
C SER A 545 21.41 48.75 15.18
N LEU A 546 20.63 49.43 14.33
CA LEU A 546 21.00 50.63 13.57
C LEU A 546 20.24 51.90 14.02
N VAL A 547 19.48 51.83 15.12
CA VAL A 547 18.89 52.96 15.87
C VAL A 547 19.48 52.95 17.27
#